data_AF-A0A7J9DJX3-F1
#
_entry.id   AF-A0A7J9DJX3-F1
#
_cell.length_a   1.000
_cell.length_b   1.000
_cell.length_c   1.000
_cell.angle_alpha   90.00
_cell.angle_beta   90.00
_cell.angle_gamma   90.00
#
_symmetry.space_group_name_H-M   'P 1'
#
loop_
_entity.id
_entity.type
_entity.pdbx_description
1 polymer ?
#
loop_
_entity_poly.entity_id
_entity_poly.type
_entity_poly.pdbx_seq_one_letter_code
_entity_poly.pdbx_strand_id
1 'polypeptide(L)' 'RSIPKSDEEKARLRAQIGSRPPRCERRCNSCDHCEAIQVPTNPQISHVAYARGDGSSNYKPMSWKCKCGNFIFNP' A
#
# COMPACT_ATOMS: atom_id res chain seq x y z
N ARG A 1 -5.28 -21.39 -26.83
CA ARG A 1 -5.80 -22.35 -25.84
C ARG A 1 -5.29 -21.92 -24.47
N SER A 2 -6.15 -21.38 -23.61
CA SER A 2 -5.76 -20.90 -22.28
C SER A 2 -5.43 -22.10 -21.39
N ILE A 3 -4.22 -22.12 -20.81
CA ILE A 3 -3.86 -23.15 -19.82
C ILE A 3 -4.64 -22.82 -18.53
N PRO A 4 -5.43 -23.75 -17.98
CA PRO A 4 -6.09 -23.53 -16.71
C PRO A 4 -5.00 -23.40 -15.62
N LYS A 5 -4.86 -22.19 -15.09
CA LYS A 5 -3.96 -21.89 -13.96
C LYS A 5 -4.51 -22.58 -12.72
N SER A 6 -3.63 -23.26 -11.96
CA SER A 6 -3.99 -23.77 -10.64
C SER A 6 -4.41 -22.62 -9.72
N ASP A 7 -5.21 -22.91 -8.70
CA ASP A 7 -5.62 -21.89 -7.74
C ASP A 7 -4.44 -21.34 -6.95
N GLU A 8 -3.38 -22.14 -6.76
CA GLU A 8 -2.12 -21.71 -6.18
C GLU A 8 -1.39 -20.67 -7.06
N GLU A 9 -1.42 -20.86 -8.38
CA GLU A 9 -0.83 -19.91 -9.32
C GLU A 9 -1.65 -18.61 -9.40
N LYS A 10 -2.98 -18.70 -9.34
CA LYS A 10 -3.84 -17.52 -9.21
C LYS A 10 -3.58 -16.77 -7.90
N ALA A 11 -3.37 -17.49 -6.79
CA ALA A 11 -3.04 -16.90 -5.50
C ALA A 11 -1.68 -16.17 -5.54
N ARG A 12 -0.66 -16.78 -6.16
CA ARG A 12 0.65 -16.16 -6.38
C ARG A 12 0.57 -14.89 -7.22
N LEU A 13 -0.20 -14.92 -8.31
CA LEU A 13 -0.41 -13.74 -9.16
C LEU A 13 -1.16 -12.63 -8.41
N ARG A 14 -2.18 -12.97 -7.62
CA ARG A 14 -2.88 -12.00 -6.77
C ARG A 14 -1.96 -11.39 -5.71
N ALA A 15 -1.04 -12.17 -5.14
CA ALA A 15 -0.06 -11.66 -4.18
C ALA A 15 1.01 -10.73 -4.81
N GLN A 16 1.16 -10.74 -6.14
CA GLN A 16 2.00 -9.80 -6.88
C GLN A 16 1.27 -8.50 -7.25
N ILE A 17 -0.05 -8.48 -7.16
CA ILE A 17 -0.88 -7.31 -7.47
C ILE A 17 -1.12 -6.51 -6.18
N GLY A 18 -0.68 -5.26 -6.18
CA GLY A 18 -0.81 -4.34 -5.05
C GLY A 18 0.40 -4.33 -4.11
N SER A 19 0.43 -3.34 -3.23
CA SER A 19 1.52 -3.18 -2.26
C SER A 19 1.27 -4.05 -1.03
N ARG A 20 2.27 -4.83 -0.61
CA ARG A 20 2.20 -5.62 0.63
C ARG A 20 2.44 -4.71 1.84
N PRO A 21 1.75 -4.96 2.98
CA PRO A 21 1.96 -4.19 4.20
C PRO A 21 3.41 -4.27 4.70
N PRO A 22 3.98 -3.16 5.20
CA PRO A 22 5.31 -3.12 5.79
C PRO A 22 5.33 -3.74 7.19
N ARG A 23 6.53 -4.02 7.70
CA ARG A 23 6.76 -4.43 9.09
C ARG A 23 7.03 -3.21 9.96
N CYS A 24 6.16 -2.96 10.93
CA CYS A 24 6.19 -1.73 11.74
C CYS A 24 6.87 -1.89 13.12
N GLU A 25 7.23 -3.12 13.53
CA GLU A 25 7.77 -3.50 14.85
C GLU A 25 8.92 -2.60 15.39
N ARG A 26 9.69 -1.94 14.52
CA ARG A 26 10.79 -1.02 14.90
C ARG A 26 10.64 0.40 14.35
N ARG A 27 9.45 0.78 13.89
CA ARG A 27 9.17 2.09 13.29
C ARG A 27 8.49 3.05 14.26
N CYS A 28 7.69 2.56 15.20
CA CYS A 28 6.99 3.40 16.17
C CYS A 28 7.77 3.63 17.48
N ASN A 29 9.10 3.62 17.46
CA ASN A 29 9.96 3.78 18.64
C ASN A 29 9.61 2.79 19.78
N SER A 30 8.99 3.27 20.87
CA SER A 30 8.62 2.50 22.07
C SER A 30 7.12 2.20 22.16
N CYS A 31 6.41 2.20 21.03
CA CYS A 31 4.97 1.95 21.03
C CYS A 31 4.62 0.47 21.13
N ASP A 32 3.75 0.13 22.07
CA ASP A 32 3.24 -1.22 22.28
C ASP A 32 2.38 -1.73 21.10
N HIS A 33 1.55 -0.84 20.51
CA HIS A 33 0.63 -1.17 19.41
C HIS A 33 1.00 -0.44 18.12
N CYS A 34 1.97 -0.97 17.39
CA CYS A 34 2.47 -0.42 16.13
C CYS A 34 2.01 -1.26 14.92
N GLU A 35 1.06 -0.76 14.15
CA GLU A 35 0.40 -1.51 13.07
C GLU A 35 0.60 -0.89 11.68
N ALA A 36 0.58 -1.72 10.64
CA ALA A 36 0.61 -1.25 9.26
C ALA A 36 -0.80 -0.82 8.81
N ILE A 37 -0.94 0.42 8.34
CA ILE A 37 -2.20 1.00 7.87
C ILE A 37 -2.08 1.50 6.42
N GLN A 38 -3.18 1.47 5.66
CA GLN A 38 -3.26 2.15 4.37
C GLN A 38 -3.81 3.56 4.56
N VAL A 39 -3.09 4.56 4.05
CA VAL A 39 -3.47 5.97 4.13
C VAL A 39 -3.65 6.51 2.71
N PRO A 40 -4.74 7.23 2.41
CA PRO A 40 -4.91 7.91 1.13
C PRO A 40 -3.71 8.81 0.81
N THR A 41 -3.17 8.71 -0.39
CA THR A 41 -2.08 9.56 -0.83
C THR A 41 -2.66 10.89 -1.30
N ASN A 42 -2.19 12.00 -0.74
CA ASN A 42 -2.54 13.32 -1.25
C ASN A 42 -1.96 13.48 -2.67
N PRO A 43 -2.80 13.65 -3.72
CA PRO A 43 -2.33 13.66 -5.11
C PRO A 43 -1.35 14.80 -5.40
N GLN A 44 -1.36 15.87 -4.59
CA GLN A 44 -0.51 17.06 -4.78
C GLN A 44 0.99 16.82 -4.48
N ILE A 45 1.34 15.82 -3.65
CA ILE A 45 2.72 15.65 -3.13
C ILE A 45 3.54 14.66 -3.99
N SER A 46 2.88 13.81 -4.78
CA SER A 46 3.52 12.78 -5.60
C SER A 46 3.43 13.06 -7.11
N HIS A 47 3.60 14.32 -7.50
CA HIS A 47 3.57 14.76 -8.91
C HIS A 47 4.60 14.03 -9.80
N VAL A 48 5.62 13.38 -9.23
CA VAL A 48 6.67 12.70 -10.01
C VAL A 48 6.30 11.28 -10.46
N ALA A 49 5.30 10.63 -9.84
CA ALA A 49 4.92 9.25 -10.17
C ALA A 49 3.52 9.13 -10.81
N TYR A 50 2.60 10.04 -10.50
CA TYR A 50 1.18 9.95 -10.91
C TYR A 50 0.75 10.99 -11.95
N ALA A 51 1.62 11.92 -12.35
CA ALA A 51 1.28 12.99 -13.30
C ALA A 51 1.29 12.56 -14.78
N ARG A 52 1.25 11.26 -15.09
CA ARG A 52 1.14 10.73 -16.47
C ARG A 52 -0.28 10.31 -16.87
N GLY A 53 -1.29 10.79 -16.14
CA GLY A 53 -2.68 10.60 -16.48
C GLY A 53 -3.44 11.83 -16.03
N ASP A 54 -4.35 12.29 -16.86
CA ASP A 54 -5.33 13.29 -16.49
C ASP A 54 -5.95 12.94 -15.12
N GLY A 55 -6.16 13.96 -14.28
CA GLY A 55 -6.75 13.78 -12.95
C GLY A 55 -8.22 13.32 -12.95
N SER A 56 -8.69 12.65 -14.01
CA SER A 56 -10.08 12.23 -14.25
C SER A 56 -10.36 10.77 -13.85
N SER A 57 -9.33 9.97 -13.56
CA SER A 57 -9.55 8.60 -13.07
C SER A 57 -10.15 8.63 -11.65
N ASN A 58 -11.19 7.84 -11.40
CA ASN A 58 -11.76 7.63 -10.05
C ASN A 58 -10.79 6.86 -9.11
N TYR A 59 -9.54 6.68 -9.52
CA TYR A 59 -8.51 5.96 -8.78
C TYR A 59 -8.04 6.81 -7.60
N LYS A 60 -8.29 6.33 -6.38
CA LYS A 60 -7.83 6.95 -5.14
C LYS A 60 -6.56 6.24 -4.68
N PRO A 61 -5.36 6.80 -4.92
CA PRO A 61 -4.13 6.16 -4.52
C PRO A 61 -4.05 6.02 -3.00
N MET A 62 -3.50 4.90 -2.55
CA MET A 62 -3.27 4.59 -1.14
C MET A 62 -1.81 4.19 -0.94
N SER A 63 -1.25 4.53 0.21
CA SER A 63 0.12 4.20 0.60
C SER A 63 0.16 3.56 1.98
N TRP A 64 1.09 2.63 2.19
CA TRP A 64 1.31 2.07 3.51
C TRP A 64 2.00 3.06 4.45
N LYS A 65 1.60 3.05 5.72
CA LYS A 65 2.21 3.76 6.84
C LYS A 65 2.18 2.87 8.09
N CYS A 66 2.96 3.24 9.10
CA CYS A 66 2.87 2.62 10.42
C CYS A 66 2.09 3.55 11.37
N LYS A 67 1.17 3.01 12.16
CA LYS A 67 0.36 3.79 13.12
C LYS A 67 0.64 3.31 14.54
N CYS A 68 0.75 4.28 15.45
CA CYS A 68 0.74 4.05 16.89
C CYS A 68 -0.17 5.10 17.53
N GLY A 69 -1.30 4.68 18.11
CA GLY A 69 -2.30 5.61 18.64
C GLY A 69 -2.74 6.61 17.57
N ASN A 70 -2.42 7.90 17.77
CA ASN A 70 -2.76 8.97 16.82
C ASN A 70 -1.58 9.41 15.93
N PHE A 71 -0.43 8.74 16.04
CA PHE A 71 0.77 9.07 15.28
C PHE A 71 0.91 8.17 14.05
N ILE A 72 1.29 8.77 12.92
CA ILE A 72 1.56 8.08 11.65
C ILE A 72 3.03 8.24 11.30
N PHE A 73 3.70 7.13 11.05
CA PHE A 73 5.12 7.02 10.71
C PHE A 73 5.28 6.49 9.28
N ASN A 74 6.38 6.86 8.64
CA ASN A 74 6.76 6.24 7.38
C ASN A 74 7.19 4.79 7.62
N PRO A 75 6.78 3.85 6.75
CA PRO A 75 7.16 2.44 6.81
C PRO A 75 8.66 2.17 6.88
#